data_AF-A0A0C2CSG5-F1
#
_entry.id   AF-A0A0C2CSG5-F1
#
_cell.length_a   1.000
_cell.length_b   1.000
_cell.length_c   1.000
_cell.angle_alpha   90.00
_cell.angle_beta   90.00
_cell.angle_gamma   90.00
#
_symmetry.space_group_name_H-M   'P 1'
#
loop_
_entity.id
_entity.type
_entity.pdbx_description
1 polymer ?
#
loop_
_entity_poly.entity_id
_entity_poly.type
_entity_poly.pdbx_seq_one_letter_code
_entity_poly.pdbx_strand_id
1 'polypeptide(L)'
;MLACLQEDWSRIERIDGHWGQLVRASKESGMAASSMSSCEGGYPLQAWKYWVKHGVVTGSNYTMKAGCKPYPYAPCEHHDNATRYQPCPSDIYPTNKCEHSCQAGYPTSYENDKHFGATAYAVSKKVADIQKEIMTNGPVEVSYNVYEDFEHYTGGIYVVSGAVPRR
;
A
#
# COMPACT_ATOMS: atom_id res chain seq x y z
N MET A 1 -9.12 8.81 17.23
CA MET A 1 -9.14 7.40 16.79
C MET A 1 -8.10 7.30 15.67
N LEU A 2 -7.10 6.43 15.79
CA LEU A 2 -6.00 6.34 14.83
C LEU A 2 -6.40 5.38 13.69
N ALA A 3 -6.28 5.83 12.44
CA ALA A 3 -6.53 5.08 11.21
C ALA A 3 -5.25 4.43 10.69
N CYS A 4 -5.32 3.19 10.17
CA CYS A 4 -4.19 2.45 9.59
C CYS A 4 -4.10 2.63 8.07
N LEU A 5 -2.99 3.18 7.55
CA LEU A 5 -2.74 3.34 6.11
C LEU A 5 -2.72 2.02 5.36
N GLN A 6 -3.61 1.90 4.38
CA GLN A 6 -3.74 0.75 3.49
C GLN A 6 -3.00 1.01 2.17
N GLU A 7 -1.69 0.79 2.11
CA GLU A 7 -0.92 0.94 0.87
C GLU A 7 -0.35 -0.40 0.38
N ASP A 8 -0.30 -0.61 -0.93
CA ASP A 8 0.18 -1.87 -1.53
C ASP A 8 1.71 -1.93 -1.64
N TRP A 9 2.39 -2.15 -0.51
CA TRP A 9 3.84 -2.41 -0.45
C TRP A 9 4.18 -3.83 -0.90
N SER A 10 3.91 -4.15 -2.16
CA SER A 10 4.15 -5.51 -2.67
C SER A 10 5.63 -5.88 -2.75
N ARG A 11 6.57 -4.92 -2.65
CA ARG A 11 8.02 -5.20 -2.56
C ARG A 11 8.81 -3.99 -2.03
N ILE A 12 9.21 -4.01 -0.76
CA ILE A 12 10.27 -3.10 -0.27
C ILE A 12 11.59 -3.79 -0.57
N GLU A 13 12.29 -3.34 -1.62
CA GLU A 13 13.57 -3.95 -2.05
C GLU A 13 14.79 -3.40 -1.28
N ARG A 14 14.61 -2.44 -0.37
CA ARG A 14 15.75 -1.81 0.29
C ARG A 14 15.46 -1.38 1.72
N ILE A 15 15.92 -2.20 2.66
CA ILE A 15 16.21 -1.81 4.05
C ILE A 15 17.75 -1.76 4.13
N ASP A 16 18.30 -0.60 4.49
CA ASP A 16 19.72 -0.37 4.85
C ASP A 16 20.81 -0.56 3.79
N GLY A 17 20.52 -0.37 2.50
CA GLY A 17 21.59 -0.28 1.48
C GLY A 17 22.33 -1.59 1.18
N HIS A 18 21.96 -2.69 1.82
CA HIS A 18 22.31 -4.05 1.45
C HIS A 18 21.14 -4.72 0.75
N TRP A 19 21.41 -5.70 -0.11
CA TRP A 19 20.40 -6.67 -0.59
C TRP A 19 19.96 -7.52 0.62
N GLY A 20 19.10 -6.94 1.45
CA GLY A 20 18.49 -7.56 2.62
C GLY A 20 17.24 -8.36 2.25
N GLN A 21 16.78 -9.17 3.19
CA GLN A 21 15.65 -10.07 3.06
C GLN A 21 14.39 -9.37 2.51
N LEU A 22 13.68 -10.03 1.60
CA LEU A 22 12.36 -9.58 1.14
C LEU A 22 11.39 -9.56 2.32
N VAL A 23 11.06 -8.36 2.82
CA VAL A 23 10.08 -8.15 3.86
C VAL A 23 8.77 -7.70 3.24
N ARG A 24 7.68 -8.40 3.55
CA ARG A 24 6.32 -7.94 3.24
C ARG A 24 5.88 -6.99 4.36
N ALA A 25 5.86 -5.70 4.08
CA ALA A 25 5.34 -4.72 5.01
C ALA A 25 3.82 -4.88 5.17
N SER A 26 3.36 -4.76 6.40
CA SER A 26 1.94 -4.78 6.73
C SER A 26 1.25 -3.52 6.20
N LYS A 27 0.15 -3.75 5.47
CA LYS A 27 -0.77 -2.70 5.04
C LYS A 27 -1.63 -2.15 6.19
N GLU A 28 -1.43 -2.60 7.43
CA GLU A 28 -2.14 -2.09 8.61
C GLU A 28 -1.21 -1.24 9.50
N SER A 29 0.03 -1.03 9.10
CA SER A 29 1.01 -0.28 9.89
C SER A 29 1.12 1.16 9.40
N GLY A 30 0.23 2.07 9.84
CA GLY A 30 0.63 3.49 9.83
C GLY A 30 -0.40 4.60 9.83
N MET A 31 0.11 5.82 10.02
CA MET A 31 -0.44 7.06 10.61
C MET A 31 -1.89 7.47 10.38
N ALA A 32 -2.48 8.03 11.46
CA ALA A 32 -3.56 9.00 11.38
C ALA A 32 -3.00 10.42 11.27
N ALA A 33 -3.34 11.11 10.18
CA ALA A 33 -3.30 12.56 10.12
C ALA A 33 -4.75 13.04 9.93
N SER A 34 -5.25 13.75 10.94
CA SER A 34 -6.49 14.53 11.01
C SER A 34 -7.29 14.63 9.70
N SER A 35 -8.46 13.97 9.69
CA SER A 35 -9.61 14.08 8.77
C SER A 35 -9.75 13.12 7.58
N MET A 36 -8.83 12.20 7.31
CA MET A 36 -9.06 11.11 6.34
C MET A 36 -9.05 9.76 7.06
N SER A 37 -10.15 9.00 6.94
CA SER A 37 -10.14 7.58 7.30
C SER A 37 -9.37 6.83 6.21
N SER A 38 -8.52 5.88 6.58
CA SER A 38 -7.55 5.30 5.66
C SER A 38 -8.15 4.45 4.54
N CYS A 39 -9.44 4.09 4.64
CA CYS A 39 -10.18 3.44 3.57
C CYS A 39 -10.89 4.45 2.64
N GLU A 40 -10.95 5.73 3.02
CA GLU A 40 -11.47 6.83 2.18
C GLU A 40 -10.37 7.51 1.35
N GLY A 41 -9.12 7.04 1.48
CA GLY A 41 -7.98 7.52 0.71
C GLY A 41 -6.81 7.96 1.59
N GLY A 42 -5.68 8.25 0.93
CA GLY A 42 -4.41 8.56 1.57
C GLY A 42 -3.53 9.49 0.75
N TYR A 43 -2.41 9.91 1.35
CA TYR A 43 -1.36 10.68 0.68
C TYR A 43 -0.09 9.83 0.59
N PRO A 44 0.32 9.34 -0.59
CA PRO A 44 1.47 8.45 -0.78
C PRO A 44 2.75 8.91 -0.06
N LEU A 45 3.14 10.18 -0.23
CA LEU A 45 4.36 10.71 0.40
C LEU A 45 4.29 10.69 1.95
N GLN A 46 3.10 10.76 2.55
CA GLN A 46 2.96 10.64 4.00
C GLN A 46 3.15 9.21 4.47
N ALA A 47 2.79 8.21 3.66
CA ALA A 47 3.07 6.80 3.96
C ALA A 47 4.57 6.53 4.01
N TRP A 48 5.34 7.00 3.01
CA TRP A 48 6.81 6.91 3.04
C TRP A 48 7.42 7.64 4.23
N LYS A 49 6.95 8.84 4.55
CA LYS A 49 7.41 9.59 5.74
C LYS A 49 7.09 8.87 7.05
N TYR A 50 5.93 8.21 7.12
CA TYR A 50 5.59 7.38 8.27
C TYR A 50 6.55 6.19 8.39
N TRP A 51 6.83 5.49 7.30
CA TRP A 51 7.77 4.37 7.29
C TRP A 51 9.16 4.77 7.79
N VAL A 52 9.66 5.94 7.39
CA VAL A 52 10.94 6.48 7.90
C VAL A 52 10.87 6.82 9.39
N LYS A 53 9.81 7.48 9.83
CA LYS A 53 9.71 8.02 11.20
C LYS A 53 9.32 6.99 12.25
N HIS A 54 8.45 6.05 11.89
CA HIS A 54 7.76 5.17 12.83
C HIS A 54 7.96 3.69 12.53
N GLY A 55 8.44 3.36 11.33
CA GLY A 55 8.58 1.98 10.87
C GLY A 55 7.23 1.32 10.58
N VAL A 56 7.29 0.18 9.89
CA VAL A 56 6.13 -0.67 9.59
C VAL A 56 6.45 -2.11 9.97
N VAL A 57 5.48 -2.84 10.52
CA VAL A 57 5.70 -4.26 10.87
C VAL A 57 5.49 -5.16 9.67
N THR A 58 5.88 -6.43 9.76
CA THR A 58 5.60 -7.43 8.73
C THR A 58 4.12 -7.75 8.64
N GLY A 59 3.63 -8.12 7.45
CA GLY A 59 2.25 -8.54 7.25
C GLY A 59 2.03 -9.11 5.86
N SER A 60 1.26 -10.19 5.78
CA SER A 60 0.90 -10.81 4.50
C SER A 60 -0.55 -10.50 4.10
N ASN A 61 -1.00 -11.09 3.00
CA ASN A 61 -2.38 -10.96 2.57
C ASN A 61 -3.35 -11.72 3.50
N TYR A 62 -4.65 -11.53 3.24
CA TYR A 62 -5.72 -12.15 4.03
C TYR A 62 -5.64 -13.67 4.09
N THR A 63 -5.28 -14.34 3.00
CA THR A 63 -5.29 -15.81 2.94
C THR A 63 -4.08 -16.44 3.64
N MET A 64 -2.90 -15.84 3.51
CA MET A 64 -1.66 -16.40 4.06
C MET A 64 -1.56 -16.26 5.59
N LYS A 65 -2.15 -15.20 6.18
CA LYS A 65 -2.13 -14.93 7.63
C LYS A 65 -0.74 -15.04 8.29
N ALA A 66 0.32 -14.72 7.55
CA ALA A 66 1.69 -14.64 8.03
C ALA A 66 2.12 -13.19 8.36
N GLY A 67 3.16 -13.05 9.19
CA GLY A 67 3.70 -11.75 9.65
C GLY A 67 3.04 -11.24 10.93
N CYS A 68 3.47 -10.08 11.43
CA CYS A 68 2.92 -9.47 12.64
C CYS A 68 1.47 -9.01 12.46
N LYS A 69 1.15 -8.33 11.35
CA LYS A 69 -0.18 -7.77 11.06
C LYS A 69 -0.65 -8.11 9.62
N PRO A 70 -1.24 -9.29 9.39
CA PRO A 70 -1.79 -9.67 8.09
C PRO A 70 -3.04 -8.84 7.72
N TYR A 71 -3.26 -8.63 6.43
CA TYR A 71 -4.40 -7.87 5.93
C TYR A 71 -5.75 -8.47 6.39
N PRO A 72 -6.72 -7.66 6.87
CA PRO A 72 -7.89 -8.17 7.57
C PRO A 72 -9.07 -8.42 6.64
N TYR A 73 -9.08 -7.83 5.44
CA TYR A 73 -10.18 -7.94 4.49
C TYR A 73 -9.92 -9.01 3.42
N ALA A 74 -10.93 -9.83 3.14
CA ALA A 74 -10.85 -10.88 2.14
C ALA A 74 -10.68 -10.30 0.72
N PRO A 75 -9.98 -11.01 -0.18
CA PRO A 75 -9.93 -10.62 -1.58
C PRO A 75 -11.34 -10.64 -2.20
N CYS A 76 -11.61 -9.67 -3.06
CA CYS A 76 -12.86 -9.53 -3.80
C CYS A 76 -12.56 -9.01 -5.21
N GLU A 77 -13.49 -9.19 -6.14
CA GLU A 77 -13.35 -8.72 -7.52
C GLU A 77 -13.96 -7.32 -7.71
N HIS A 78 -13.18 -6.45 -8.33
CA HIS A 78 -13.57 -5.11 -8.74
C HIS A 78 -13.83 -5.11 -10.25
N HIS A 79 -14.96 -4.56 -10.68
CA HIS A 79 -15.29 -4.28 -12.09
C HIS A 79 -15.27 -5.49 -13.05
N ASP A 80 -15.36 -6.72 -12.51
CA ASP A 80 -15.36 -7.98 -13.26
C ASP A 80 -16.60 -8.85 -12.93
N ASN A 81 -16.87 -9.87 -13.76
CA ASN A 81 -18.00 -10.80 -13.62
C ASN A 81 -17.85 -11.85 -12.49
N ALA A 82 -17.05 -11.59 -11.45
CA ALA A 82 -16.89 -12.45 -10.26
C ALA A 82 -16.53 -13.91 -10.58
N THR A 83 -15.39 -14.14 -11.24
CA THR A 83 -15.00 -15.48 -11.71
C THR A 83 -14.18 -16.29 -10.71
N ARG A 84 -13.51 -15.63 -9.77
CA ARG A 84 -12.57 -16.21 -8.80
C ARG A 84 -12.87 -15.79 -7.35
N TYR A 85 -13.27 -14.54 -7.13
CA TYR A 85 -13.71 -14.03 -5.83
C TYR A 85 -15.12 -13.44 -5.90
N GLN A 86 -15.76 -13.31 -4.74
CA GLN A 86 -17.04 -12.61 -4.65
C GLN A 86 -16.88 -11.14 -5.07
N PRO A 87 -17.93 -10.50 -5.61
CA PRO A 87 -17.92 -9.06 -5.86
C PRO A 87 -17.55 -8.31 -4.58
N CYS A 88 -16.77 -7.23 -4.73
CA CYS A 88 -16.49 -6.36 -3.60
C CYS A 88 -17.76 -5.72 -3.06
N PRO A 89 -17.87 -5.50 -1.73
CA PRO A 89 -18.98 -4.76 -1.15
C PRO A 89 -19.11 -3.37 -1.77
N SER A 90 -20.33 -2.88 -1.92
CA SER A 90 -20.58 -1.48 -2.33
C SER A 90 -20.11 -0.48 -1.28
N ASP A 91 -20.15 -0.89 -0.01
CA ASP A 91 -19.78 -0.06 1.11
C ASP A 91 -18.28 -0.20 1.41
N ILE A 92 -17.65 0.93 1.71
CA ILE A 92 -16.25 0.97 2.11
C ILE A 92 -16.10 0.28 3.47
N TYR A 93 -15.10 -0.60 3.58
CA TYR A 93 -14.77 -1.21 4.87
C TYR A 93 -14.39 -0.12 5.88
N PRO A 94 -14.88 -0.20 7.13
CA PRO A 94 -14.49 0.76 8.15
C PRO A 94 -13.00 0.61 8.41
N THR A 95 -12.31 1.74 8.51
CA THR A 95 -10.92 1.75 8.94
C THR A 95 -10.77 1.04 10.29
N ASN A 96 -9.90 0.04 10.32
CA ASN A 96 -9.53 -0.67 11.54
C ASN A 96 -8.83 0.29 12.52
N LYS A 97 -9.01 0.02 13.82
CA LYS A 97 -8.28 0.75 14.85
C LYS A 97 -6.80 0.39 14.77
N CYS A 98 -5.94 1.39 14.91
CA CYS A 98 -4.51 1.15 15.04
C CYS A 98 -4.21 0.40 16.34
N GLU A 99 -3.80 -0.86 16.21
CA GLU A 99 -3.38 -1.74 17.30
C GLU A 99 -1.87 -1.97 17.24
N HIS A 100 -1.17 -1.66 18.33
CA HIS A 100 0.27 -1.85 18.46
C HIS A 100 0.61 -3.24 19.05
N SER A 101 0.07 -4.29 18.42
CA SER A 101 0.27 -5.68 18.82
C SER A 101 0.31 -6.59 17.59
N CYS A 102 1.14 -7.63 17.60
CA CYS A 102 1.08 -8.64 16.55
C CYS A 102 -0.08 -9.62 16.76
N GLN A 103 -0.46 -10.34 15.71
CA GLN A 103 -1.40 -11.45 15.82
C GLN A 103 -0.91 -12.50 16.83
N ALA A 104 -1.87 -13.19 17.46
CA ALA A 104 -1.56 -14.18 18.48
C ALA A 104 -0.64 -15.29 17.95
N GLY A 105 0.36 -15.68 18.74
CA GLY A 105 1.33 -16.72 18.36
C GLY A 105 2.47 -16.24 17.46
N TYR A 106 2.49 -14.98 17.02
CA TYR A 106 3.65 -14.43 16.32
C TYR A 106 4.83 -14.25 17.29
N PRO A 107 6.04 -14.75 16.96
CA PRO A 107 7.14 -14.85 17.93
C PRO A 107 7.83 -13.51 18.24
N THR A 108 7.75 -12.53 17.33
CA THR A 108 8.40 -11.22 17.48
C THR A 108 7.39 -10.21 18.03
N SER A 109 7.82 -9.33 18.94
CA SER A 109 6.96 -8.25 19.43
C SER A 109 6.73 -7.20 18.34
N TYR A 110 5.62 -6.45 18.43
CA TYR A 110 5.28 -5.40 17.46
C TYR A 110 6.40 -4.37 17.30
N GLU A 111 7.01 -3.94 18.40
CA GLU A 111 8.09 -2.94 18.36
C GLU A 111 9.38 -3.50 17.71
N ASN A 112 9.68 -4.77 17.94
CA ASN A 112 10.88 -5.42 17.39
C ASN A 112 10.70 -5.85 15.92
N ASP A 113 9.46 -5.94 15.44
CA ASP A 113 9.14 -6.27 14.05
C ASP A 113 9.09 -5.05 13.13
N LYS A 114 9.36 -3.84 13.66
CA LYS A 114 9.34 -2.61 12.86
C LYS A 114 10.55 -2.55 11.93
N HIS A 115 10.23 -2.32 10.66
CA HIS A 115 11.19 -2.04 9.60
C HIS A 115 11.09 -0.58 9.20
N PHE A 116 12.23 0.11 9.13
CA PHE A 116 12.30 1.55 8.90
C PHE A 116 12.85 1.85 7.51
N GLY A 117 12.36 2.94 6.92
CA GLY A 117 12.95 3.53 5.72
C GLY A 117 14.08 4.47 6.08
N ALA A 118 15.08 4.59 5.21
CA ALA A 118 16.16 5.56 5.41
C ALA A 118 15.71 7.00 5.12
N THR A 119 15.06 7.21 3.98
CA THR A 119 14.62 8.53 3.52
C THR A 119 13.33 8.44 2.70
N ALA A 120 12.55 9.52 2.70
CA ALA A 120 11.35 9.66 1.88
C ALA A 120 11.42 10.98 1.10
N TYR A 121 11.38 10.92 -0.23
CA TYR A 121 11.47 12.08 -1.11
C TYR A 121 10.58 11.93 -2.36
N ALA A 122 10.20 13.06 -2.94
CA ALA A 122 9.51 13.09 -4.21
C ALA A 122 10.53 13.10 -5.36
N VAL A 123 10.27 12.28 -6.39
CA VAL A 123 11.02 12.33 -7.64
C VAL A 123 10.45 13.43 -8.52
N SER A 124 11.33 14.09 -9.28
CA SER A 124 10.95 15.07 -10.30
C SER A 124 9.99 14.46 -11.33
N LYS A 125 9.09 15.27 -11.90
CA LYS A 125 8.11 14.82 -12.92
C LYS A 125 8.73 14.53 -14.29
N LYS A 126 10.04 14.68 -14.45
CA LYS A 126 10.73 14.44 -15.73
C LYS A 126 10.92 12.94 -15.95
N VAL A 127 10.58 12.45 -17.14
CA VAL A 127 10.71 11.04 -17.53
C VAL A 127 12.11 10.49 -17.26
N ALA A 128 13.16 11.25 -17.63
CA ALA A 128 14.55 10.83 -17.41
C ALA A 128 14.91 10.67 -15.92
N ASP A 129 14.37 11.52 -15.04
CA ASP A 129 14.63 11.43 -13.60
C ASP A 129 13.92 10.20 -13.00
N ILE A 130 12.68 9.92 -13.43
CA ILE A 130 11.90 8.75 -12.99
C ILE A 130 12.54 7.45 -13.48
N GLN A 131 12.95 7.39 -14.75
CA GLN A 131 13.65 6.23 -15.31
C GLN A 131 14.96 5.97 -14.54
N LYS A 132 15.74 7.01 -14.28
CA LYS A 132 16.98 6.92 -13.51
C LYS A 132 16.71 6.40 -12.10
N GLU A 133 15.69 6.91 -11.43
CA GLU A 133 15.30 6.45 -10.09
C GLU A 133 14.96 4.96 -10.09
N ILE A 134 14.09 4.52 -11.02
CA ILE A 134 13.67 3.12 -11.09
C ILE A 134 14.85 2.19 -11.36
N MET A 135 15.72 2.56 -12.31
CA MET A 135 16.88 1.74 -12.68
C MET A 135 17.94 1.67 -11.58
N THR A 136 18.04 2.70 -10.74
CA THR A 136 19.10 2.81 -9.72
C THR A 136 18.64 2.27 -8.37
N ASN A 137 17.40 2.56 -7.98
CA ASN A 137 16.89 2.37 -6.62
C ASN A 137 15.71 1.39 -6.52
N GLY A 138 15.16 0.94 -7.65
CA GLY A 138 14.04 -0.01 -7.70
C GLY A 138 12.67 0.66 -7.88
N PRO A 139 11.57 -0.08 -7.70
CA PRO A 139 10.21 0.43 -7.94
C PRO A 139 9.89 1.71 -7.17
N VAL A 140 9.10 2.59 -7.81
CA VAL A 140 8.60 3.84 -7.20
C VAL A 140 7.07 3.80 -7.15
N GLU A 141 6.50 4.54 -6.21
CA GLU A 141 5.06 4.76 -6.11
C GLU A 141 4.64 6.02 -6.88
N VAL A 142 3.53 5.94 -7.60
CA VAL A 142 2.95 7.07 -8.36
C VAL A 142 1.44 7.11 -8.17
N SER A 143 0.86 8.30 -8.28
CA SER A 143 -0.58 8.50 -8.37
C SER A 143 -0.95 9.12 -9.72
N TYR A 144 -2.13 8.76 -10.23
CA TYR A 144 -2.69 9.31 -11.45
C TYR A 144 -4.22 9.36 -11.33
N ASN A 145 -4.87 10.15 -12.17
CA ASN A 145 -6.33 10.26 -12.17
C ASN A 145 -6.93 9.05 -12.88
N VAL A 146 -7.87 8.36 -12.22
CA VAL A 146 -8.60 7.24 -12.80
C VAL A 146 -9.86 7.77 -13.49
N TYR A 147 -10.10 7.30 -14.71
CA TYR A 147 -11.28 7.63 -15.53
C TYR A 147 -12.12 6.36 -15.72
N GLU A 148 -13.40 6.52 -16.04
CA GLU A 148 -14.35 5.39 -16.19
C GLU A 148 -13.89 4.33 -17.20
N ASP A 149 -13.16 4.75 -18.24
CA ASP A 149 -12.63 3.84 -19.27
C ASP A 149 -11.50 2.94 -18.76
N PHE A 150 -10.83 3.30 -17.67
CA PHE A 150 -9.76 2.50 -17.08
C PHE A 150 -10.29 1.17 -16.49
N GLU A 151 -11.54 1.15 -16.01
CA GLU A 151 -12.15 -0.06 -15.44
C GLU A 151 -12.35 -1.17 -16.49
N HIS A 152 -12.33 -0.82 -17.77
CA HIS A 152 -12.51 -1.74 -18.89
C HIS A 152 -11.18 -2.04 -19.60
N TYR A 153 -10.06 -1.57 -19.06
CA TYR A 153 -8.74 -1.77 -19.65
C TYR A 153 -8.29 -3.23 -19.51
N THR A 154 -7.98 -3.88 -20.65
CA THR A 154 -7.60 -5.30 -20.70
C THR A 154 -6.18 -5.55 -21.24
N GLY A 155 -5.51 -4.54 -21.81
CA GLY A 155 -4.14 -4.66 -22.28
C GLY A 155 -3.68 -3.53 -23.22
N GLY A 156 -2.36 -3.47 -23.47
CA GLY A 156 -1.74 -2.47 -24.35
C GLY A 156 -1.10 -1.29 -23.59
N ILE A 157 -1.22 -0.08 -24.15
CA ILE A 157 -0.82 1.17 -23.50
C ILE A 157 -2.11 1.95 -23.26
N TYR A 158 -2.47 2.12 -21.99
CA TYR A 158 -3.66 2.90 -21.62
C TYR A 158 -3.48 4.38 -21.99
N VAL A 159 -4.49 4.93 -22.66
CA VAL A 159 -4.65 6.36 -22.97
C VAL A 159 -6.12 6.68 -22.77
N VAL A 160 -6.40 7.77 -22.05
CA VAL A 160 -7.79 8.20 -21.80
C VAL A 160 -8.53 8.46 -23.11
N SER A 161 -9.67 7.80 -23.29
CA SER A 161 -10.48 7.76 -24.51
C SER A 161 -11.77 8.59 -24.40
N GLY A 162 -12.13 9.04 -23.19
CA GLY A 162 -13.23 9.98 -22.92
C GLY A 162 -13.09 10.55 -21.50
N ALA A 163 -12.99 11.87 -21.36
CA ALA A 163 -12.61 12.53 -20.11
C ALA A 163 -13.79 12.67 -19.13
N VAL A 164 -14.23 11.57 -18.52
CA VAL A 164 -15.12 11.59 -17.35
C VAL A 164 -14.32 11.15 -16.13
N PRO A 165 -13.83 12.09 -15.29
CA PRO A 165 -13.13 11.73 -14.06
C PRO A 165 -14.08 11.04 -13.08
N ARG A 166 -13.64 9.94 -12.49
CA ARG A 166 -14.28 9.40 -11.28
C ARG A 166 -14.00 10.37 -10.12
N ARG A 167 -15.05 10.72 -9.38
CA ARG A 167 -14.96 11.48 -8.13
C ARG A 167 -14.82 10.55 -6.94
#